data_AF-A0A6S6TQ46-F1
#
_entry.id   AF-A0A6S6TQ46-F1
#
_cell.length_a   1.000
_cell.length_b   1.000
_cell.length_c   1.000
_cell.angle_alpha   90.00
_cell.angle_beta   90.00
_cell.angle_gamma   90.00
#
_symmetry.space_group_name_H-M   'P 1'
#
loop_
_entity.id
_entity.type
_entity.pdbx_description
1 polymer ?
#
loop_
_entity_poly.entity_id
_entity_poly.type
_entity_poly.pdbx_seq_one_letter_code
_entity_poly.pdbx_strand_id
1 'polypeptide(L)'
;MVLLLAFTEIGFSSCSTSKSVWQNKLAMSKSIETFFMANYACQKHFYKHLNTAQKIYFDTVLYPNNLEEIAYKNRWKAMSMNDKEFFKQFTFFNNYFTKHHAKVTSQEFSCFQNQRGFRQGVSQNQFYHDLASKNMLHDVRYLYPLIRWAYLHNGIDMKLSRERVQKAEKSFGSIKGRVGNNEQYARFIALYNEEYQSVSEHLALALSISKSKAYKLLLIITYLESRGNIFAVSTTGAFGPTQLTLHYYMMYGEPNNPFSLKASLIKLANKFVHYNRIGKSLDSSVIAYKSGSLSKCQNGVNNRDVDCRYYNDYKRYMREMNTMSAKEDISRHLTGKSYFYKGLNKLNRTKNAYDLKHYEPYQYAVLKGNTLGHRAKKSKYLNGGYFKSLGKMKRSEIYELQDKFGRQNIGVISDKKVCY
;
A
#
# COMPACT_ATOMS: atom_id res chain seq x y z
N MET A 1 -50.52 20.93 -11.00
CA MET A 1 -49.23 20.59 -10.35
C MET A 1 -48.64 19.26 -10.86
N VAL A 2 -48.69 19.01 -12.18
CA VAL A 2 -48.11 17.80 -12.82
C VAL A 2 -47.31 18.16 -14.10
N LEU A 3 -47.38 19.40 -14.58
CA LEU A 3 -46.65 19.85 -15.78
C LEU A 3 -45.24 20.41 -15.54
N LEU A 4 -44.78 20.54 -14.29
CA LEU A 4 -43.44 21.09 -13.98
C LEU A 4 -42.33 20.02 -13.93
N LEU A 5 -42.67 18.74 -14.13
CA LEU A 5 -41.72 17.62 -14.16
C LEU A 5 -41.33 17.19 -15.58
N ALA A 6 -41.94 17.78 -16.63
CA ALA A 6 -41.71 17.38 -18.01
C ALA A 6 -40.61 18.20 -18.75
N PHE A 7 -39.97 19.18 -18.08
CA PHE A 7 -38.89 19.97 -18.66
C PHE A 7 -37.48 19.51 -18.26
N THR A 8 -37.32 18.35 -17.62
CA THR A 8 -35.98 17.82 -17.27
C THR A 8 -35.29 17.02 -18.37
N GLU A 9 -35.90 16.90 -19.57
CA GLU A 9 -35.32 16.16 -20.70
C GLU A 9 -35.10 17.01 -21.95
N ILE A 10 -34.52 18.21 -21.79
CA ILE A 10 -33.76 18.86 -22.88
C ILE A 10 -32.53 19.49 -22.25
N GLY A 11 -31.38 18.80 -22.35
CA GLY A 11 -30.15 19.29 -21.73
C GLY A 11 -28.93 18.39 -21.87
N PHE A 12 -28.73 17.74 -23.02
CA PHE A 12 -27.36 17.44 -23.42
C PHE A 12 -26.64 18.79 -23.66
N SER A 13 -25.88 19.26 -22.67
CA SER A 13 -24.69 20.15 -22.76
C SER A 13 -24.58 21.32 -21.77
N SER A 14 -25.61 21.70 -20.99
CA SER A 14 -25.47 22.85 -20.08
C SER A 14 -25.19 22.44 -18.63
N CYS A 15 -23.98 22.76 -18.17
CA CYS A 15 -23.61 22.60 -16.77
C CYS A 15 -24.38 23.59 -15.90
N SER A 16 -25.12 23.09 -14.90
CA SER A 16 -25.90 23.94 -13.99
C SER A 16 -25.03 24.99 -13.31
N THR A 17 -25.57 26.19 -13.13
CA THR A 17 -24.98 27.29 -12.34
C THR A 17 -25.53 27.32 -10.91
N SER A 18 -26.45 26.42 -10.56
CA SER A 18 -27.12 26.42 -9.26
C SER A 18 -26.38 25.58 -8.23
N LYS A 19 -26.09 26.19 -7.08
CA LYS A 19 -25.51 25.49 -5.91
C LYS A 19 -26.43 24.37 -5.42
N SER A 20 -27.74 24.59 -5.36
CA SER A 20 -28.69 23.60 -4.84
C SER A 20 -28.73 22.36 -5.73
N VAL A 21 -28.70 22.54 -7.06
CA VAL A 21 -28.65 21.43 -8.02
C VAL A 21 -27.40 20.57 -7.80
N TRP A 22 -26.22 21.19 -7.66
CA TRP A 22 -24.99 20.44 -7.44
C TRP A 22 -24.96 19.72 -6.09
N GLN A 23 -25.41 20.37 -5.02
CA GLN A 23 -25.46 19.75 -3.70
C GLN A 23 -26.48 18.61 -3.65
N ASN A 24 -27.62 18.73 -4.35
CA ASN A 24 -28.60 17.65 -4.49
C ASN A 24 -28.01 16.46 -5.27
N LYS A 25 -27.35 16.71 -6.41
CA LYS A 25 -26.67 15.66 -7.18
C LYS A 25 -25.58 14.95 -6.35
N LEU A 26 -24.81 15.70 -5.56
CA LEU A 26 -23.82 15.15 -4.63
C LEU A 26 -24.48 14.26 -3.57
N ALA A 27 -25.58 14.71 -2.96
CA ALA A 27 -26.29 13.97 -1.92
C ALA A 27 -26.95 12.68 -2.45
N MET A 28 -27.48 12.71 -3.69
CA MET A 28 -28.07 11.54 -4.34
C MET A 28 -27.04 10.54 -4.88
N SER A 29 -25.77 10.94 -4.98
CA SER A 29 -24.71 10.05 -5.48
C SER A 29 -24.32 9.03 -4.41
N LYS A 30 -24.11 7.78 -4.83
CA LYS A 30 -23.64 6.68 -3.95
C LYS A 30 -22.41 7.07 -3.12
N SER A 31 -21.50 7.82 -3.75
CA SER A 31 -20.32 8.39 -3.12
C SER A 31 -19.92 9.68 -3.84
N ILE A 32 -19.11 10.51 -3.18
CA ILE A 32 -18.57 11.73 -3.78
C ILE A 32 -17.66 11.42 -4.99
N GLU A 33 -16.95 10.28 -4.99
CA GLU A 33 -16.14 9.84 -6.14
C GLU A 33 -17.03 9.54 -7.34
N THR A 34 -18.17 8.88 -7.13
CA THR A 34 -19.16 8.61 -8.19
C THR A 34 -19.69 9.92 -8.78
N PHE A 35 -20.01 10.90 -7.95
CA PHE A 35 -20.42 12.23 -8.39
C PHE A 35 -19.35 12.88 -9.29
N PHE A 36 -18.10 12.91 -8.83
CA PHE A 36 -17.01 13.55 -9.55
C PHE A 36 -16.69 12.87 -10.89
N MET A 37 -16.82 11.55 -10.97
CA MET A 37 -16.67 10.80 -12.23
C MET A 37 -17.80 11.09 -13.22
N ALA A 38 -19.05 11.03 -12.76
CA ALA A 38 -20.23 11.20 -13.62
C ALA A 38 -20.37 12.61 -14.18
N ASN A 39 -19.84 13.62 -13.48
CA ASN A 39 -20.00 15.03 -13.84
C ASN A 39 -18.70 15.70 -14.35
N TYR A 40 -17.72 14.91 -14.81
CA TYR A 40 -16.40 15.42 -15.27
C TYR A 40 -16.52 16.61 -16.24
N ALA A 41 -17.40 16.53 -17.25
CA ALA A 41 -17.60 17.60 -18.23
C ALA A 41 -17.98 18.96 -17.59
N CYS A 42 -18.56 18.94 -16.39
CA CYS A 42 -18.99 20.12 -15.64
C CYS A 42 -18.08 20.49 -14.46
N GLN A 43 -16.84 19.99 -14.44
CA GLN A 43 -15.89 20.20 -13.35
C GLN A 43 -15.77 21.67 -12.92
N LYS A 44 -15.54 22.58 -13.87
CA LYS A 44 -15.36 24.02 -13.57
C LYS A 44 -16.63 24.65 -12.97
N HIS A 45 -17.80 24.11 -13.28
CA HIS A 45 -19.08 24.61 -12.78
C HIS A 45 -19.32 24.10 -11.36
N PHE A 46 -19.34 22.78 -11.16
CA PHE A 46 -19.65 22.24 -9.83
C PHE A 46 -18.59 22.62 -8.79
N TYR A 47 -17.31 22.79 -9.19
CA TYR A 47 -16.22 23.10 -8.27
C TYR A 47 -16.48 24.38 -7.46
N LYS A 48 -17.04 25.41 -8.11
CA LYS A 48 -17.39 26.69 -7.45
C LYS A 48 -18.40 26.49 -6.32
N HIS A 49 -19.27 25.49 -6.46
CA HIS A 49 -20.37 25.19 -5.55
C HIS A 49 -20.06 24.10 -4.52
N LEU A 50 -18.86 23.49 -4.58
CA LEU A 50 -18.40 22.56 -3.55
C LEU A 50 -18.22 23.28 -2.21
N ASN A 51 -18.64 22.63 -1.13
CA ASN A 51 -18.29 23.06 0.22
C ASN A 51 -16.80 22.78 0.52
N THR A 52 -16.30 23.30 1.63
CA THR A 52 -14.88 23.17 2.01
C THR A 52 -14.39 21.72 2.03
N ALA A 53 -15.22 20.77 2.47
CA ALA A 53 -14.84 19.33 2.55
C ALA A 53 -14.74 18.68 1.20
N GLN A 54 -15.72 18.96 0.36
CA GLN A 54 -15.73 18.49 -1.00
C GLN A 54 -14.52 19.08 -1.76
N LYS A 55 -14.20 20.37 -1.58
CA LYS A 55 -13.02 21.03 -2.20
C LYS A 55 -11.70 20.43 -1.72
N ILE A 56 -11.53 20.24 -0.42
CA ILE A 56 -10.30 19.64 0.12
C ILE A 56 -10.11 18.24 -0.44
N TYR A 57 -11.17 17.42 -0.49
CA TYR A 57 -11.05 16.08 -1.07
C TYR A 57 -10.71 16.15 -2.57
N PHE A 58 -11.42 16.99 -3.30
CA PHE A 58 -11.23 17.23 -4.74
C PHE A 58 -9.78 17.62 -5.06
N ASP A 59 -9.27 18.65 -4.40
CA ASP A 59 -7.92 19.16 -4.63
C ASP A 59 -6.85 18.15 -4.19
N THR A 60 -7.10 17.40 -3.11
CA THR A 60 -6.14 16.41 -2.60
C THR A 60 -5.96 15.25 -3.57
N VAL A 61 -7.05 14.70 -4.13
CA VAL A 61 -7.01 13.55 -5.06
C VAL A 61 -6.48 13.95 -6.44
N LEU A 62 -6.85 15.14 -6.91
CA LEU A 62 -6.51 15.59 -8.25
C LEU A 62 -5.21 16.38 -8.32
N TYR A 63 -4.38 16.34 -7.29
CA TYR A 63 -3.07 17.01 -7.30
C TYR A 63 -2.03 16.29 -8.19
N PRO A 64 -1.33 16.97 -9.11
CA PRO A 64 -1.48 18.37 -9.47
C PRO A 64 -2.67 18.59 -10.42
N ASN A 65 -3.25 19.78 -10.36
CA ASN A 65 -4.39 20.17 -11.18
C ASN A 65 -4.11 20.06 -12.69
N ASN A 66 -5.16 20.19 -13.52
CA ASN A 66 -5.11 20.16 -14.99
C ASN A 66 -4.76 18.78 -15.57
N LEU A 67 -5.39 17.74 -15.02
CA LEU A 67 -5.28 16.38 -15.54
C LEU A 67 -6.08 16.23 -16.82
N GLU A 68 -5.56 15.42 -17.74
CA GLU A 68 -6.34 14.91 -18.86
C GLU A 68 -7.54 14.08 -18.36
N GLU A 69 -8.57 13.98 -19.17
CA GLU A 69 -9.82 13.28 -18.82
C GLU A 69 -9.57 11.86 -18.29
N ILE A 70 -8.70 11.11 -18.97
CA ILE A 70 -8.38 9.72 -18.59
C ILE A 70 -7.74 9.69 -17.21
N ALA A 71 -6.76 10.56 -16.96
CA ALA A 71 -6.09 10.67 -15.67
C ALA A 71 -7.05 11.09 -14.55
N TYR A 72 -7.90 12.08 -14.80
CA TYR A 72 -8.95 12.51 -13.87
C TYR A 72 -9.86 11.34 -13.47
N LYS A 73 -10.43 10.63 -14.47
CA LYS A 73 -11.35 9.53 -14.22
C LYS A 73 -10.65 8.37 -13.51
N ASN A 74 -9.42 8.03 -13.90
CA ASN A 74 -8.68 6.93 -13.30
C ASN A 74 -8.31 7.18 -11.84
N ARG A 75 -8.02 8.43 -11.45
CA ARG A 75 -7.77 8.75 -10.04
C ARG A 75 -9.00 8.51 -9.18
N TRP A 76 -10.18 9.00 -9.59
CA TRP A 76 -11.42 8.74 -8.85
C TRP A 76 -11.79 7.26 -8.83
N LYS A 77 -11.63 6.56 -9.95
CA LYS A 77 -11.79 5.10 -10.01
C LYS A 77 -10.88 4.41 -8.99
N ALA A 78 -9.58 4.72 -8.99
CA ALA A 78 -8.64 4.12 -8.05
C ALA A 78 -8.96 4.43 -6.58
N MET A 79 -9.54 5.59 -6.25
CA MET A 79 -9.98 5.89 -4.88
C MET A 79 -11.22 5.09 -4.46
N SER A 80 -12.08 4.71 -5.40
CA SER A 80 -13.36 4.04 -5.15
C SER A 80 -13.34 2.51 -5.33
N MET A 81 -12.34 1.98 -6.03
CA MET A 81 -12.21 0.55 -6.33
C MET A 81 -11.59 -0.26 -5.18
N ASN A 82 -12.06 -1.50 -5.01
CA ASN A 82 -11.36 -2.49 -4.20
C ASN A 82 -10.08 -2.99 -4.90
N ASP A 83 -9.21 -3.70 -4.17
CA ASP A 83 -7.93 -4.18 -4.72
C ASP A 83 -8.10 -5.04 -5.97
N LYS A 84 -9.05 -5.98 -5.95
CA LYS A 84 -9.25 -6.93 -7.04
C LYS A 84 -9.59 -6.17 -8.33
N GLU A 85 -10.54 -5.25 -8.26
CA GLU A 85 -10.92 -4.41 -9.40
C GLU A 85 -9.80 -3.47 -9.83
N PHE A 86 -9.02 -2.93 -8.87
CA PHE A 86 -7.86 -2.10 -9.19
C PHE A 86 -6.84 -2.86 -10.05
N PHE A 87 -6.42 -4.06 -9.64
CA PHE A 87 -5.43 -4.83 -10.38
C PHE A 87 -5.97 -5.43 -11.69
N LYS A 88 -7.30 -5.61 -11.79
CA LYS A 88 -7.98 -5.96 -13.04
C LYS A 88 -7.99 -4.80 -14.02
N GLN A 89 -8.27 -3.58 -13.56
CA GLN A 89 -8.33 -2.38 -14.40
C GLN A 89 -6.93 -1.88 -14.80
N PHE A 90 -5.96 -1.97 -13.89
CA PHE A 90 -4.59 -1.46 -14.07
C PHE A 90 -3.59 -2.63 -14.06
N THR A 91 -3.74 -3.52 -15.04
CA THR A 91 -3.01 -4.79 -15.13
C THR A 91 -1.49 -4.64 -15.17
N PHE A 92 -0.96 -3.48 -15.57
CA PHE A 92 0.47 -3.17 -15.56
C PHE A 92 1.09 -3.11 -14.15
N PHE A 93 0.27 -3.01 -13.10
CA PHE A 93 0.73 -3.20 -11.73
C PHE A 93 0.92 -4.69 -11.37
N ASN A 94 0.32 -5.60 -12.13
CA ASN A 94 0.41 -7.05 -11.98
C ASN A 94 1.21 -7.68 -13.14
N ASN A 95 2.54 -7.48 -13.16
CA ASN A 95 3.42 -7.98 -14.23
C ASN A 95 3.64 -9.51 -14.21
N TYR A 96 3.16 -10.23 -13.20
CA TYR A 96 3.33 -11.68 -13.12
C TYR A 96 2.81 -12.38 -14.39
N PHE A 97 1.60 -12.04 -14.84
CA PHE A 97 0.97 -12.75 -15.96
C PHE A 97 1.51 -12.34 -17.32
N THR A 98 2.01 -11.12 -17.47
CA THR A 98 2.52 -10.65 -18.75
C THR A 98 3.95 -11.14 -19.05
N LYS A 99 4.75 -11.50 -18.03
CA LYS A 99 6.18 -11.83 -18.22
C LYS A 99 6.66 -13.13 -17.56
N HIS A 100 5.91 -13.71 -16.61
CA HIS A 100 6.42 -14.79 -15.75
C HIS A 100 5.60 -16.07 -15.74
N HIS A 101 4.38 -16.09 -16.28
CA HIS A 101 3.55 -17.29 -16.29
C HIS A 101 4.26 -18.49 -16.94
N ALA A 102 5.03 -18.25 -18.01
CA ALA A 102 5.80 -19.28 -18.73
C ALA A 102 7.06 -19.79 -17.98
N LYS A 103 7.42 -19.18 -16.84
CA LYS A 103 8.63 -19.53 -16.08
C LYS A 103 8.37 -20.42 -14.86
N VAL A 104 7.09 -20.67 -14.53
CA VAL A 104 6.74 -21.57 -13.42
C VAL A 104 6.92 -23.01 -13.88
N THR A 105 7.82 -23.73 -13.23
CA THR A 105 8.06 -25.14 -13.53
C THR A 105 6.85 -26.00 -13.15
N SER A 106 6.70 -27.17 -13.79
CA SER A 106 5.63 -28.12 -13.45
C SER A 106 5.66 -28.54 -11.98
N GLN A 107 6.85 -28.63 -11.38
CA GLN A 107 7.02 -28.97 -9.97
C GLN A 107 6.51 -27.86 -9.03
N GLU A 108 6.83 -26.60 -9.33
CA GLU A 108 6.33 -25.43 -8.58
C GLU A 108 4.81 -25.32 -8.71
N PHE A 109 4.29 -25.54 -9.91
CA PHE A 109 2.87 -25.50 -10.16
C PHE A 109 2.13 -26.63 -9.42
N SER A 110 2.67 -27.85 -9.40
CA SER A 110 2.13 -28.97 -8.61
C SER A 110 2.14 -28.67 -7.11
N CYS A 111 3.25 -28.12 -6.58
CA CYS A 111 3.33 -27.69 -5.18
C CYS A 111 2.28 -26.64 -4.84
N PHE A 112 2.05 -25.67 -5.73
CA PHE A 112 0.99 -24.67 -5.57
C PHE A 112 -0.41 -25.31 -5.52
N GLN A 113 -0.70 -26.23 -6.45
CA GLN A 113 -1.99 -26.91 -6.52
C GLN A 113 -2.27 -27.72 -5.24
N ASN A 114 -1.28 -28.44 -4.72
CA ASN A 114 -1.38 -29.16 -3.45
C ASN A 114 -1.68 -28.20 -2.28
N GLN A 115 -0.95 -27.08 -2.21
CA GLN A 115 -1.17 -26.06 -1.16
C GLN A 115 -2.56 -25.42 -1.24
N ARG A 116 -3.20 -25.39 -2.40
CA ARG A 116 -4.56 -24.89 -2.60
C ARG A 116 -5.64 -25.95 -2.42
N GLY A 117 -5.28 -27.19 -2.18
CA GLY A 117 -6.22 -28.30 -1.98
C GLY A 117 -6.88 -28.78 -3.27
N PHE A 118 -6.20 -28.65 -4.41
CA PHE A 118 -6.68 -29.24 -5.67
C PHE A 118 -6.69 -30.76 -5.51
N ARG A 119 -7.87 -31.38 -5.64
CA ARG A 119 -8.04 -32.83 -5.47
C ARG A 119 -7.41 -33.64 -6.60
N GLN A 120 -7.37 -33.07 -7.80
CA GLN A 120 -6.70 -33.61 -8.98
C GLN A 120 -5.83 -32.49 -9.57
N GLY A 121 -4.59 -32.82 -9.93
CA GLY A 121 -3.72 -31.86 -10.60
C GLY A 121 -4.27 -31.51 -11.98
N VAL A 122 -4.42 -30.23 -12.27
CA VAL A 122 -4.73 -29.75 -13.62
C VAL A 122 -3.43 -29.46 -14.38
N SER A 123 -3.46 -29.59 -15.70
CA SER A 123 -2.35 -29.15 -16.54
C SER A 123 -2.24 -27.62 -16.49
N GLN A 124 -1.02 -27.08 -16.71
CA GLN A 124 -0.83 -25.63 -16.76
C GLN A 124 -1.72 -24.98 -17.83
N ASN A 125 -1.83 -25.60 -19.01
CA ASN A 125 -2.67 -25.10 -20.10
C ASN A 125 -4.15 -25.05 -19.70
N GLN A 126 -4.68 -26.11 -19.09
CA GLN A 126 -6.06 -26.14 -18.61
C GLN A 126 -6.29 -25.06 -17.55
N PHE A 127 -5.36 -24.93 -16.60
CA PHE A 127 -5.45 -23.91 -15.55
C PHE A 127 -5.51 -22.48 -16.12
N TYR A 128 -4.64 -22.15 -17.07
CA TYR A 128 -4.64 -20.81 -17.69
C TYR A 128 -5.86 -20.58 -18.57
N HIS A 129 -6.33 -21.61 -19.29
CA HIS A 129 -7.59 -21.55 -20.03
C HIS A 129 -8.78 -21.27 -19.10
N ASP A 130 -8.87 -21.96 -17.96
CA ASP A 130 -9.92 -21.76 -16.96
C ASP A 130 -9.85 -20.36 -16.32
N LEU A 131 -8.64 -19.84 -16.08
CA LEU A 131 -8.47 -18.47 -15.62
C LEU A 131 -8.96 -17.46 -16.66
N ALA A 132 -8.68 -17.69 -17.94
CA ALA A 132 -9.10 -16.81 -19.02
C ALA A 132 -10.62 -16.81 -19.17
N SER A 133 -11.24 -17.99 -19.26
CA SER A 133 -12.69 -18.14 -19.42
C SER A 133 -13.50 -17.56 -18.25
N LYS A 134 -12.95 -17.65 -17.03
CA LYS A 134 -13.56 -17.07 -15.81
C LYS A 134 -13.17 -15.61 -15.56
N ASN A 135 -12.40 -14.98 -16.44
CA ASN A 135 -11.89 -13.61 -16.28
C ASN A 135 -11.11 -13.41 -14.96
N MET A 136 -10.31 -14.41 -14.58
CA MET A 136 -9.52 -14.50 -13.36
C MET A 136 -8.02 -14.31 -13.58
N LEU A 137 -7.55 -14.07 -14.81
CA LEU A 137 -6.12 -13.88 -15.13
C LEU A 137 -5.45 -12.75 -14.32
N HIS A 138 -6.21 -11.77 -13.84
CA HIS A 138 -5.70 -10.66 -13.04
C HIS A 138 -6.23 -10.64 -11.61
N ASP A 139 -6.87 -11.73 -11.16
CA ASP A 139 -7.31 -11.87 -9.78
C ASP A 139 -6.10 -12.15 -8.86
N VAL A 140 -5.42 -11.07 -8.49
CA VAL A 140 -4.20 -11.11 -7.67
C VAL A 140 -4.41 -11.79 -6.32
N ARG A 141 -5.63 -11.82 -5.78
CA ARG A 141 -5.92 -12.48 -4.50
C ARG A 141 -5.96 -13.99 -4.69
N TYR A 142 -6.68 -14.47 -5.70
CA TYR A 142 -6.72 -15.89 -6.04
C TYR A 142 -5.32 -16.41 -6.42
N LEU A 143 -4.60 -15.61 -7.21
CA LEU A 143 -3.30 -15.95 -7.76
C LEU A 143 -2.13 -15.62 -6.82
N TYR A 144 -2.42 -15.04 -5.65
CA TYR A 144 -1.42 -14.55 -4.72
C TYR A 144 -0.32 -15.56 -4.41
N PRO A 145 -0.60 -16.86 -4.17
CA PRO A 145 0.47 -17.81 -3.90
C PRO A 145 1.40 -17.97 -5.11
N LEU A 146 0.87 -18.16 -6.33
CA LEU A 146 1.67 -18.25 -7.56
C LEU A 146 2.51 -17.00 -7.79
N ILE A 147 1.88 -15.83 -7.68
CA ILE A 147 2.52 -14.52 -7.75
C ILE A 147 3.69 -14.44 -6.75
N ARG A 148 3.42 -14.77 -5.49
CA ARG A 148 4.37 -14.77 -4.36
C ARG A 148 5.50 -15.78 -4.54
N TRP A 149 5.25 -16.90 -5.23
CA TRP A 149 6.23 -17.95 -5.56
C TRP A 149 7.21 -17.48 -6.63
N ALA A 150 6.74 -17.06 -7.81
CA ALA A 150 7.64 -16.59 -8.86
C ALA A 150 8.51 -15.41 -8.39
N TYR A 151 7.96 -14.52 -7.56
CA TYR A 151 8.73 -13.39 -7.03
C TYR A 151 9.88 -13.78 -6.10
N LEU A 152 9.73 -14.84 -5.30
CA LEU A 152 10.82 -15.25 -4.40
C LEU A 152 11.91 -16.06 -5.08
N HIS A 153 11.58 -16.82 -6.13
CA HIS A 153 12.50 -17.80 -6.69
C HIS A 153 13.18 -17.29 -7.95
N ASN A 154 12.44 -16.54 -8.77
CA ASN A 154 13.01 -15.95 -9.96
C ASN A 154 13.72 -14.63 -9.64
N GLY A 155 13.50 -14.00 -8.49
CA GLY A 155 14.14 -12.72 -8.12
C GLY A 155 13.85 -11.56 -9.08
N ILE A 156 12.89 -11.76 -9.99
CA ILE A 156 12.70 -10.96 -11.20
C ILE A 156 11.35 -10.23 -11.12
N ASP A 157 11.36 -8.96 -11.51
CA ASP A 157 10.23 -8.10 -11.91
C ASP A 157 9.38 -7.33 -10.89
N MET A 158 9.92 -7.13 -9.69
CA MET A 158 9.58 -5.93 -8.90
C MET A 158 10.75 -4.95 -8.76
N LYS A 159 11.80 -5.16 -9.55
CA LYS A 159 12.77 -4.11 -9.86
C LYS A 159 12.03 -2.94 -10.51
N LEU A 160 12.62 -1.78 -10.28
CA LEU A 160 12.23 -0.47 -10.80
C LEU A 160 11.91 -0.58 -12.30
N SER A 161 10.62 -0.68 -12.65
CA SER A 161 10.21 -0.85 -14.04
C SER A 161 9.89 0.52 -14.62
N ARG A 162 10.80 1.04 -15.46
CA ARG A 162 10.58 2.28 -16.21
C ARG A 162 9.27 2.22 -17.00
N GLU A 163 8.98 1.07 -17.60
CA GLU A 163 7.72 0.81 -18.32
C GLU A 163 6.50 0.99 -17.40
N ARG A 164 6.53 0.43 -16.19
CA ARG A 164 5.43 0.56 -15.22
C ARG A 164 5.27 2.01 -14.75
N VAL A 165 6.40 2.70 -14.52
CA VAL A 165 6.41 4.13 -14.19
C VAL A 165 5.72 4.90 -15.31
N GLN A 166 6.16 4.75 -16.56
CA GLN A 166 5.56 5.43 -17.73
C GLN A 166 4.06 5.15 -17.89
N LYS A 167 3.63 3.88 -17.72
CA LYS A 167 2.21 3.51 -17.76
C LYS A 167 1.43 4.18 -16.64
N ALA A 168 1.96 4.22 -15.42
CA ALA A 168 1.34 4.93 -14.30
C ALA A 168 1.28 6.45 -14.54
N GLU A 169 2.35 7.05 -15.08
CA GLU A 169 2.38 8.48 -15.43
C GLU A 169 1.25 8.80 -16.41
N LYS A 170 1.14 8.03 -17.51
CA LYS A 170 0.09 8.20 -18.52
C LYS A 170 -1.32 7.95 -17.95
N SER A 171 -1.51 6.88 -17.18
CA SER A 171 -2.83 6.50 -16.68
C SER A 171 -3.37 7.42 -15.59
N PHE A 172 -2.51 8.03 -14.78
CA PHE A 172 -2.92 8.85 -13.63
C PHE A 172 -2.48 10.30 -13.74
N GLY A 173 -1.80 10.73 -14.81
CA GLY A 173 -1.23 12.07 -14.91
C GLY A 173 -0.22 12.35 -13.79
N SER A 174 0.44 11.31 -13.29
CA SER A 174 1.47 11.42 -12.28
C SER A 174 2.78 11.79 -12.96
N ILE A 175 3.45 12.85 -12.52
CA ILE A 175 4.78 13.17 -13.03
C ILE A 175 5.81 12.47 -12.14
N LYS A 176 6.69 11.65 -12.71
CA LYS A 176 7.69 10.90 -11.94
C LYS A 176 8.57 11.84 -11.12
N GLY A 177 8.80 11.48 -9.86
CA GLY A 177 9.58 12.28 -8.92
C GLY A 177 8.88 13.55 -8.42
N ARG A 178 7.68 13.88 -8.93
CA ARG A 178 6.90 15.02 -8.43
C ARG A 178 6.22 14.68 -7.11
N VAL A 179 6.75 15.25 -6.05
CA VAL A 179 6.11 15.25 -4.72
C VAL A 179 5.08 16.39 -4.62
N GLY A 180 4.21 16.33 -3.61
CA GLY A 180 3.32 17.43 -3.25
C GLY A 180 4.08 18.64 -2.69
N ASN A 181 3.34 19.73 -2.47
CA ASN A 181 3.82 20.90 -1.76
C ASN A 181 3.19 20.97 -0.35
N ASN A 182 3.58 21.97 0.44
CA ASN A 182 3.09 22.10 1.82
C ASN A 182 1.57 22.24 1.89
N GLU A 183 0.97 23.00 0.95
CA GLU A 183 -0.48 23.16 0.84
C GLU A 183 -1.19 21.81 0.62
N GLN A 184 -0.72 21.04 -0.37
CA GLN A 184 -1.22 19.70 -0.66
C GLN A 184 -1.12 18.79 0.55
N TYR A 185 0.03 18.84 1.24
CA TYR A 185 0.24 17.98 2.38
C TYR A 185 -0.64 18.35 3.58
N ALA A 186 -0.89 19.64 3.82
CA ALA A 186 -1.78 20.09 4.88
C ALA A 186 -3.22 19.60 4.66
N ARG A 187 -3.71 19.67 3.42
CA ARG A 187 -5.03 19.12 3.02
C ARG A 187 -5.07 17.61 3.17
N PHE A 188 -4.00 16.93 2.75
CA PHE A 188 -3.86 15.48 2.84
C PHE A 188 -3.92 14.98 4.28
N ILE A 189 -3.18 15.60 5.21
CA ILE A 189 -3.16 15.24 6.63
C ILE A 189 -4.58 15.36 7.20
N ALA A 190 -5.25 16.48 6.94
CA ALA A 190 -6.59 16.73 7.45
C ALA A 190 -7.61 15.72 6.91
N LEU A 191 -7.60 15.48 5.60
CA LEU A 191 -8.54 14.58 4.91
C LEU A 191 -8.47 13.13 5.43
N TYR A 192 -7.25 12.67 5.72
CA TYR A 192 -6.98 11.27 6.07
C TYR A 192 -6.56 11.06 7.53
N ASN A 193 -6.93 12.00 8.39
CA ASN A 193 -6.60 11.93 9.80
C ASN A 193 -7.12 10.66 10.48
N GLU A 194 -8.32 10.19 10.12
CA GLU A 194 -8.90 8.95 10.67
C GLU A 194 -8.03 7.72 10.33
N GLU A 195 -7.56 7.62 9.08
CA GLU A 195 -6.66 6.55 8.66
C GLU A 195 -5.32 6.58 9.40
N TYR A 196 -4.71 7.77 9.55
CA TYR A 196 -3.48 7.92 10.34
C TYR A 196 -3.69 7.57 11.81
N GLN A 197 -4.78 8.04 12.42
CA GLN A 197 -5.09 7.73 13.81
C GLN A 197 -5.21 6.23 14.02
N SER A 198 -6.06 5.58 13.20
CA SER A 198 -6.28 4.13 13.25
C SER A 198 -4.97 3.34 13.16
N VAL A 199 -4.10 3.65 12.18
CA VAL A 199 -2.83 2.91 12.02
C VAL A 199 -1.82 3.27 13.11
N SER A 200 -1.77 4.52 13.55
CA SER A 200 -0.85 4.97 14.61
C SER A 200 -1.13 4.29 15.95
N GLU A 201 -2.39 4.04 16.29
CA GLU A 201 -2.77 3.37 17.53
C GLU A 201 -2.24 1.94 17.58
N HIS A 202 -2.37 1.21 16.48
CA HIS A 202 -1.85 -0.14 16.39
C HIS A 202 -0.31 -0.18 16.35
N LEU A 203 0.31 0.73 15.59
CA LEU A 203 1.77 0.80 15.51
C LEU A 203 2.39 1.17 16.87
N ALA A 204 1.74 2.06 17.61
CA ALA A 204 2.15 2.43 18.97
C ALA A 204 2.19 1.23 19.90
N LEU A 205 1.14 0.40 19.89
CA LEU A 205 1.10 -0.84 20.67
C LEU A 205 2.19 -1.82 20.24
N ALA A 206 2.33 -2.05 18.93
CA ALA A 206 3.29 -3.02 18.39
C ALA A 206 4.77 -2.66 18.62
N LEU A 207 5.07 -1.37 18.76
CA LEU A 207 6.43 -0.86 19.00
C LEU A 207 6.65 -0.40 20.45
N SER A 208 5.65 -0.50 21.31
CA SER A 208 5.68 0.04 22.69
C SER A 208 6.11 1.51 22.75
N ILE A 209 5.52 2.35 21.89
CA ILE A 209 5.72 3.81 21.85
C ILE A 209 4.40 4.55 22.05
N SER A 210 4.45 5.86 22.32
CA SER A 210 3.21 6.65 22.44
C SER A 210 2.48 6.78 21.10
N LYS A 211 1.14 6.86 21.15
CA LYS A 211 0.27 7.10 19.97
C LYS A 211 0.70 8.33 19.18
N SER A 212 1.01 9.43 19.87
CA SER A 212 1.51 10.66 19.25
C SER A 212 2.85 10.43 18.51
N LYS A 213 3.77 9.66 19.10
CA LYS A 213 5.06 9.34 18.46
C LYS A 213 4.85 8.50 17.19
N ALA A 214 3.96 7.51 17.22
CA ALA A 214 3.60 6.71 16.05
C ALA A 214 2.92 7.56 14.96
N TYR A 215 2.03 8.48 15.34
CA TYR A 215 1.35 9.39 14.40
C TYR A 215 2.35 10.32 13.70
N LYS A 216 3.26 10.96 14.46
CA LYS A 216 4.34 11.80 13.92
C LYS A 216 5.25 11.02 12.97
N LEU A 217 5.65 9.80 13.34
CA LEU A 217 6.45 8.93 12.49
C LEU A 217 5.78 8.73 11.12
N LEU A 218 4.50 8.31 11.11
CA LEU A 218 3.78 8.06 9.86
C LEU A 218 3.67 9.34 9.00
N LEU A 219 3.38 10.48 9.62
CA LEU A 219 3.34 11.76 8.92
C LEU A 219 4.70 12.13 8.33
N ILE A 220 5.77 12.16 9.12
CA ILE A 220 7.11 12.54 8.65
C ILE A 220 7.54 11.65 7.48
N ILE A 221 7.30 10.34 7.54
CA ILE A 221 7.63 9.44 6.42
C ILE A 221 6.85 9.83 5.16
N THR A 222 5.53 10.08 5.26
CA THR A 222 4.75 10.55 4.10
C THR A 222 5.20 11.92 3.60
N TYR A 223 5.59 12.84 4.50
CA TYR A 223 6.14 14.14 4.14
C TYR A 223 7.43 13.99 3.33
N LEU A 224 8.37 13.17 3.79
CA LEU A 224 9.65 12.96 3.11
C LEU A 224 9.50 12.20 1.79
N GLU A 225 8.52 11.31 1.68
CA GLU A 225 8.36 10.46 0.50
C GLU A 225 7.50 11.07 -0.61
N SER A 226 6.35 11.69 -0.27
CA SER A 226 5.39 12.14 -1.28
C SER A 226 4.81 13.52 -1.04
N ARG A 227 4.97 14.10 0.16
CA ARG A 227 4.29 15.33 0.60
C ARG A 227 2.79 15.31 0.27
N GLY A 228 2.14 14.16 0.49
CA GLY A 228 0.70 14.01 0.29
C GLY A 228 0.24 13.91 -1.16
N ASN A 229 1.14 13.70 -2.12
CA ASN A 229 0.72 13.29 -3.46
C ASN A 229 0.30 11.80 -3.42
N ILE A 230 -1.01 11.53 -3.41
CA ILE A 230 -1.58 10.16 -3.36
C ILE A 230 -1.06 9.33 -4.53
N PHE A 231 -0.98 9.92 -5.72
CA PHE A 231 -0.58 9.23 -6.95
C PHE A 231 0.90 9.44 -7.25
N ALA A 232 1.73 9.71 -6.24
CA ALA A 232 3.16 9.85 -6.41
C ALA A 232 3.77 8.58 -7.02
N VAL A 233 4.59 8.78 -8.05
CA VAL A 233 5.37 7.74 -8.71
C VAL A 233 6.82 8.19 -8.69
N SER A 234 7.71 7.35 -8.16
CA SER A 234 9.15 7.64 -8.23
C SER A 234 9.74 7.20 -9.57
N THR A 235 10.89 7.75 -9.91
CA THR A 235 11.72 7.28 -11.04
C THR A 235 12.14 5.82 -10.90
N THR A 236 12.09 5.31 -9.68
CA THR A 236 12.48 3.96 -9.30
C THR A 236 11.26 3.03 -9.14
N GLY A 237 10.02 3.45 -9.36
CA GLY A 237 8.87 2.52 -9.28
C GLY A 237 8.49 2.10 -7.86
N ALA A 238 8.76 2.97 -6.89
CA ALA A 238 7.92 3.14 -5.71
C ALA A 238 6.67 3.99 -6.03
N PHE A 239 5.55 3.65 -5.40
CA PHE A 239 4.24 4.21 -5.70
C PHE A 239 3.48 4.58 -4.43
N GLY A 240 2.58 5.55 -4.59
CA GLY A 240 1.63 5.92 -3.56
C GLY A 240 2.18 6.91 -2.54
N PRO A 241 1.38 7.27 -1.52
CA PRO A 241 1.73 8.33 -0.57
C PRO A 241 2.91 7.96 0.33
N THR A 242 3.18 6.67 0.53
CA THR A 242 4.31 6.19 1.33
C THR A 242 5.48 5.70 0.47
N GLN A 243 5.41 5.80 -0.87
CA GLN A 243 6.48 5.37 -1.78
C GLN A 243 7.03 3.96 -1.49
N LEU A 244 6.12 3.00 -1.31
CA LEU A 244 6.48 1.59 -1.27
C LEU A 244 6.62 1.03 -2.69
N THR A 245 7.55 0.10 -2.89
CA THR A 245 7.64 -0.64 -4.15
C THR A 245 6.47 -1.63 -4.27
N LEU A 246 6.13 -2.04 -5.49
CA LEU A 246 5.10 -3.07 -5.71
C LEU A 246 5.43 -4.37 -4.96
N HIS A 247 6.70 -4.63 -4.68
CA HIS A 247 7.10 -5.73 -3.81
C HIS A 247 6.39 -5.70 -2.47
N TYR A 248 6.30 -4.54 -1.82
CA TYR A 248 5.63 -4.46 -0.54
C TYR A 248 4.12 -4.60 -0.67
N TYR A 249 3.51 -3.97 -1.67
CA TYR A 249 2.08 -4.08 -1.91
C TYR A 249 1.64 -5.50 -2.28
N MET A 250 2.47 -6.27 -2.99
CA MET A 250 2.15 -7.60 -3.51
C MET A 250 2.70 -8.78 -2.71
N MET A 251 3.60 -8.60 -1.72
CA MET A 251 4.25 -9.74 -1.03
C MET A 251 3.97 -9.84 0.46
N TYR A 252 3.57 -8.74 1.10
CA TYR A 252 3.40 -8.66 2.55
C TYR A 252 1.93 -8.55 2.93
N GLY A 253 1.20 -9.64 2.78
CA GLY A 253 -0.25 -9.74 3.00
C GLY A 253 -1.02 -9.75 1.69
N GLU A 254 -2.35 -9.60 1.77
CA GLU A 254 -3.17 -9.50 0.55
C GLU A 254 -2.66 -8.36 -0.34
N PRO A 255 -2.66 -8.53 -1.68
CA PRO A 255 -2.30 -7.46 -2.61
C PRO A 255 -3.19 -6.25 -2.41
N ASN A 256 -2.59 -5.06 -2.33
CA ASN A 256 -3.34 -3.83 -2.14
C ASN A 256 -3.08 -2.78 -3.23
N ASN A 257 -4.12 -2.01 -3.55
CA ASN A 257 -4.02 -0.80 -4.35
C ASN A 257 -2.98 0.16 -3.74
N PRO A 258 -1.89 0.51 -4.47
CA PRO A 258 -0.82 1.36 -3.96
C PRO A 258 -1.25 2.81 -3.70
N PHE A 259 -2.40 3.25 -4.22
CA PHE A 259 -2.95 4.59 -4.01
C PHE A 259 -3.96 4.63 -2.85
N SER A 260 -4.28 3.49 -2.25
CA SER A 260 -5.03 3.45 -0.99
C SER A 260 -4.11 3.87 0.16
N LEU A 261 -4.40 5.01 0.78
CA LEU A 261 -3.59 5.49 1.90
C LEU A 261 -3.65 4.53 3.09
N LYS A 262 -4.83 4.05 3.49
CA LYS A 262 -4.94 3.14 4.64
C LYS A 262 -4.10 1.88 4.41
N ALA A 263 -4.18 1.28 3.22
CA ALA A 263 -3.36 0.12 2.88
C ALA A 263 -1.86 0.45 2.87
N SER A 264 -1.47 1.59 2.31
CA SER A 264 -0.08 2.07 2.30
C SER A 264 0.48 2.22 3.72
N LEU A 265 -0.28 2.85 4.62
CA LEU A 265 0.12 3.02 6.02
C LEU A 265 0.21 1.68 6.75
N ILE A 266 -0.71 0.74 6.50
CA ILE A 266 -0.68 -0.62 7.06
C ILE A 266 0.59 -1.36 6.63
N LYS A 267 0.95 -1.31 5.33
CA LYS A 267 2.16 -1.94 4.81
C LYS A 267 3.42 -1.30 5.39
N LEU A 268 3.42 0.03 5.51
CA LEU A 268 4.51 0.78 6.12
C LEU A 268 4.68 0.40 7.60
N ALA A 269 3.59 0.39 8.38
CA ALA A 269 3.58 0.00 9.78
C ALA A 269 4.12 -1.41 10.00
N ASN A 270 3.68 -2.38 9.18
CA ASN A 270 4.19 -3.75 9.24
C ASN A 270 5.70 -3.83 8.95
N LYS A 271 6.21 -2.99 8.03
CA LYS A 271 7.65 -2.90 7.75
C LYS A 271 8.43 -2.34 8.94
N PHE A 272 7.91 -1.32 9.63
CA PHE A 272 8.49 -0.80 10.86
C PHE A 272 8.48 -1.82 12.00
N VAL A 273 7.37 -2.53 12.22
CA VAL A 273 7.31 -3.61 13.22
C VAL A 273 8.34 -4.69 12.92
N HIS A 274 8.46 -5.10 11.66
CA HIS A 274 9.46 -6.08 11.25
C HIS A 274 10.89 -5.61 11.57
N TYR A 275 11.25 -4.38 11.16
CA TYR A 275 12.59 -3.86 11.41
C TYR A 275 12.89 -3.60 12.88
N ASN A 276 11.92 -3.14 13.65
CA ASN A 276 12.12 -2.90 15.07
C ASN A 276 12.38 -4.21 15.82
N ARG A 277 11.76 -5.32 15.39
CA ARG A 277 12.05 -6.66 15.95
C ARG A 277 13.48 -7.11 15.68
N ILE A 278 14.05 -6.83 14.51
CA ILE A 278 15.41 -7.29 14.14
C ILE A 278 16.53 -6.31 14.51
N GLY A 279 16.26 -5.00 14.47
CA GLY A 279 17.20 -3.92 14.72
C GLY A 279 17.03 -3.23 16.08
N LYS A 280 16.04 -3.65 16.88
CA LYS A 280 15.74 -3.22 18.25
C LYS A 280 15.49 -1.72 18.49
N SER A 281 15.58 -0.85 17.47
CA SER A 281 15.28 0.58 17.60
C SER A 281 14.44 1.13 16.44
N LEU A 282 13.67 2.18 16.74
CA LEU A 282 12.88 2.90 15.75
C LEU A 282 13.78 3.59 14.71
N ASP A 283 14.91 4.12 15.14
CA ASP A 283 15.87 4.81 14.28
C ASP A 283 16.47 3.85 13.24
N SER A 284 16.93 2.68 13.67
CA SER A 284 17.38 1.61 12.77
C SER A 284 16.28 1.18 11.80
N SER A 285 15.03 1.21 12.23
CA SER A 285 13.89 0.85 11.39
C SER A 285 13.63 1.89 10.28
N VAL A 286 13.83 3.18 10.55
CA VAL A 286 13.73 4.25 9.53
C VAL A 286 14.87 4.16 8.52
N ILE A 287 16.09 3.90 8.98
CA ILE A 287 17.25 3.72 8.10
C ILE A 287 17.03 2.49 7.20
N ALA A 288 16.60 1.36 7.77
CA ALA A 288 16.32 0.15 7.01
C ALA A 288 15.12 0.32 6.06
N TYR A 289 14.14 1.13 6.44
CA TYR A 289 13.04 1.50 5.56
C TYR A 289 13.53 2.09 4.24
N LYS A 290 14.50 3.01 4.30
CA LYS A 290 15.03 3.70 3.13
C LYS A 290 16.13 2.93 2.40
N SER A 291 17.13 2.46 3.14
CA SER A 291 18.37 1.87 2.59
C SER A 291 18.35 0.34 2.48
N GLY A 292 17.42 -0.32 3.16
CA GLY A 292 17.44 -1.77 3.35
C GLY A 292 18.48 -2.28 4.37
N SER A 293 19.27 -1.38 4.98
CA SER A 293 20.28 -1.72 5.98
C SER A 293 19.90 -1.16 7.36
N LEU A 294 20.08 -1.96 8.41
CA LEU A 294 19.83 -1.56 9.81
C LEU A 294 20.96 -0.73 10.43
N SER A 295 22.15 -0.76 9.81
CA SER A 295 23.38 -0.17 10.35
C SER A 295 23.91 1.02 9.54
N LYS A 296 23.29 1.34 8.40
CA LYS A 296 23.68 2.52 7.62
C LYS A 296 23.50 3.79 8.46
N CYS A 297 24.34 4.80 8.29
CA CYS A 297 24.22 6.10 8.96
C CYS A 297 24.36 6.12 10.50
N GLN A 298 24.72 5.01 11.15
CA GLN A 298 24.90 4.94 12.61
C GLN A 298 25.97 5.89 13.15
N ASN A 299 26.95 6.27 12.34
CA ASN A 299 28.03 7.18 12.73
C ASN A 299 27.69 8.68 12.51
N GLY A 300 26.49 9.03 12.06
CA GLY A 300 25.96 10.40 12.11
C GLY A 300 26.60 11.48 11.21
N VAL A 301 27.69 11.20 10.47
CA VAL A 301 28.45 12.28 9.78
C VAL A 301 28.23 12.37 8.26
N ASN A 302 27.68 11.34 7.58
CA ASN A 302 27.64 11.35 6.12
C ASN A 302 26.40 12.04 5.52
N ASN A 303 26.40 13.38 5.45
CA ASN A 303 25.36 14.16 4.77
C ASN A 303 25.42 14.09 3.22
N ARG A 304 26.44 13.45 2.64
CA ARG A 304 26.54 13.28 1.18
C ARG A 304 25.69 12.09 0.68
N ASP A 305 25.43 11.11 1.54
CA ASP A 305 24.54 9.98 1.23
C ASP A 305 23.05 10.36 1.35
N VAL A 306 22.26 10.01 0.34
CA VAL A 306 20.81 10.34 0.26
C VAL A 306 20.02 9.69 1.41
N ASP A 307 20.34 8.45 1.77
CA ASP A 307 19.62 7.72 2.83
C ASP A 307 19.94 8.32 4.20
N CYS A 308 21.18 8.77 4.41
CA CYS A 308 21.57 9.44 5.65
C CYS A 308 20.96 10.83 5.77
N ARG A 309 20.83 11.60 4.68
CA ARG A 309 20.06 12.86 4.70
C ARG A 309 18.60 12.62 5.07
N TYR A 310 17.97 11.61 4.46
CA TYR A 310 16.59 11.22 4.77
C TYR A 310 16.41 10.90 6.27
N TYR A 311 17.32 10.10 6.83
CA TYR A 311 17.31 9.77 8.26
C TYR A 311 17.54 11.00 9.15
N ASN A 312 18.49 11.88 8.80
CA ASN A 312 18.78 13.10 9.56
C ASN A 312 17.60 14.08 9.53
N ASP A 313 16.92 14.22 8.39
CA ASP A 313 15.69 15.02 8.27
C ASP A 313 14.58 14.42 9.16
N TYR A 314 14.40 13.10 9.15
CA TYR A 314 13.47 12.42 10.06
C TYR A 314 13.77 12.73 11.53
N LYS A 315 15.04 12.58 11.96
CA LYS A 315 15.46 12.85 13.34
C LYS A 315 15.21 14.31 13.72
N ARG A 316 15.52 15.25 12.82
CA ARG A 316 15.25 16.68 13.00
C ARG A 316 13.77 16.91 13.27
N TYR A 317 12.88 16.43 12.40
CA TYR A 317 11.43 16.63 12.55
C TYR A 317 10.87 15.97 13.81
N MET A 318 11.31 14.76 14.17
CA MET A 318 10.88 14.11 15.41
C MET A 318 11.29 14.91 16.65
N ARG A 319 12.48 15.52 16.65
CA ARG A 319 12.98 16.36 17.74
C ARG A 319 12.21 17.67 17.84
N GLU A 320 12.03 18.37 16.72
CA GLU A 320 11.28 19.63 16.67
C GLU A 320 9.84 19.47 17.16
N MET A 321 9.21 18.34 16.84
CA MET A 321 7.83 18.06 17.24
C MET A 321 7.72 17.25 18.54
N ASN A 322 8.79 17.08 19.33
CA ASN A 322 8.81 16.16 20.47
C ASN A 322 7.63 16.38 21.44
N THR A 323 7.38 17.64 21.81
CA THR A 323 6.35 18.05 22.77
C THR A 323 4.96 18.26 22.16
N MET A 324 4.83 18.29 20.83
CA MET A 324 3.56 18.57 20.16
C MET A 324 2.61 17.37 20.24
N SER A 325 1.43 17.51 20.82
CA SER A 325 0.41 16.44 20.85
C SER A 325 -0.80 16.75 19.94
N ALA A 326 -1.09 18.03 19.71
CA ALA A 326 -2.18 18.47 18.85
C ALA A 326 -1.85 18.27 17.37
N LYS A 327 -2.79 17.66 16.65
CA LYS A 327 -2.63 17.31 15.22
C LYS A 327 -2.52 18.55 14.33
N GLU A 328 -3.22 19.61 14.71
CA GLU A 328 -3.18 20.91 14.03
C GLU A 328 -1.80 21.54 14.13
N ASP A 329 -1.15 21.48 15.29
CA ASP A 329 0.19 22.03 15.51
C ASP A 329 1.24 21.22 14.75
N ILE A 330 1.12 19.89 14.76
CA ILE A 330 1.96 19.01 13.94
C ILE A 330 1.81 19.36 12.44
N SER A 331 0.59 19.57 11.96
CA SER A 331 0.35 19.99 10.57
C SER A 331 0.95 21.36 10.26
N ARG A 332 0.75 22.36 11.13
CA ARG A 332 1.31 23.71 10.98
C ARG A 332 2.84 23.68 11.00
N HIS A 333 3.45 22.84 11.84
CA HIS A 333 4.90 22.67 11.86
C HIS A 333 5.43 22.13 10.54
N LEU A 334 4.81 21.08 9.99
CA LEU A 334 5.27 20.46 8.75
C LEU A 334 4.95 21.28 7.48
N THR A 335 3.94 22.15 7.52
CA THR A 335 3.38 22.76 6.30
C THR A 335 3.17 24.27 6.34
N GLY A 336 3.24 24.89 7.52
CA GLY A 336 2.78 26.26 7.77
C GLY A 336 1.25 26.41 7.81
N LYS A 337 0.47 25.34 7.60
CA LYS A 337 -0.99 25.40 7.49
C LYS A 337 -1.69 24.21 8.19
N SER A 338 -2.99 24.36 8.42
CA SER A 338 -3.84 23.30 8.94
C SER A 338 -5.23 23.40 8.34
N TYR A 339 -5.77 22.27 7.87
CA TYR A 339 -7.10 22.14 7.27
C TYR A 339 -8.02 21.24 8.09
N PHE A 340 -7.71 21.01 9.38
CA PHE A 340 -8.57 20.21 10.25
C PHE A 340 -9.89 20.94 10.53
N TYR A 341 -11.02 20.26 10.30
CA TYR A 341 -12.34 20.68 10.76
C TYR A 341 -13.32 19.51 10.66
N LYS A 342 -14.40 19.58 11.45
CA LYS A 342 -15.38 18.49 11.65
C LYS A 342 -16.09 18.03 10.37
N GLY A 343 -16.17 18.88 9.35
CA GLY A 343 -16.89 18.57 8.10
C GLY A 343 -16.23 17.50 7.24
N LEU A 344 -14.93 17.25 7.39
CA LEU A 344 -14.21 16.21 6.64
C LEU A 344 -14.70 14.80 7.01
N ASN A 345 -14.99 14.55 8.29
CA ASN A 345 -15.45 13.24 8.77
C ASN A 345 -16.85 12.89 8.24
N LYS A 346 -17.63 13.89 7.81
CA LYS A 346 -18.99 13.74 7.27
C LYS A 346 -19.01 13.51 5.75
N LEU A 347 -17.87 13.51 5.08
CA LEU A 347 -17.82 13.23 3.64
C LEU A 347 -18.28 11.80 3.38
N ASN A 348 -19.31 11.64 2.52
CA ASN A 348 -19.69 10.34 1.96
C ASN A 348 -18.67 9.93 0.87
N ARG A 349 -17.43 9.68 1.30
CA ARG A 349 -16.35 9.15 0.47
C ARG A 349 -16.23 7.65 0.68
N THR A 350 -15.73 6.96 -0.33
CA THR A 350 -15.39 5.55 -0.18
C THR A 350 -14.26 5.43 0.85
N LYS A 351 -14.54 4.80 2.00
CA LYS A 351 -13.52 4.50 3.01
C LYS A 351 -12.97 3.10 2.75
N ASN A 352 -11.65 3.00 2.78
CA ASN A 352 -10.98 1.71 2.64
C ASN A 352 -11.22 0.86 3.89
N ALA A 353 -11.81 -0.33 3.72
CA ALA A 353 -12.19 -1.24 4.80
C ALA A 353 -11.02 -2.05 5.41
N TYR A 354 -9.76 -1.70 5.14
CA TYR A 354 -8.63 -2.45 5.69
C TYR A 354 -8.48 -2.23 7.18
N ASP A 355 -8.53 -3.29 7.96
CA ASP A 355 -7.97 -3.26 9.31
C ASP A 355 -6.50 -3.64 9.25
N LEU A 356 -5.70 -3.13 10.19
CA LEU A 356 -4.29 -3.51 10.30
C LEU A 356 -4.20 -4.97 10.74
N LYS A 357 -4.21 -5.88 9.77
CA LYS A 357 -3.77 -7.26 9.98
C LYS A 357 -2.26 -7.25 9.95
N HIS A 358 -1.63 -7.51 11.09
CA HIS A 358 -0.19 -7.66 11.19
C HIS A 358 0.22 -8.80 10.25
N TYR A 359 0.94 -8.46 9.18
CA TYR A 359 1.46 -9.49 8.29
C TYR A 359 2.78 -9.98 8.85
N GLU A 360 2.68 -11.09 9.58
CA GLU A 360 3.84 -11.87 9.95
C GLU A 360 4.03 -13.00 8.94
N PRO A 361 5.16 -13.07 8.21
CA PRO A 361 5.39 -14.18 7.32
C PRO A 361 5.51 -15.47 8.14
N TYR A 362 4.68 -16.45 7.82
CA TYR A 362 4.86 -17.80 8.31
C TYR A 362 6.05 -18.44 7.60
N GLN A 363 6.87 -19.15 8.36
CA GLN A 363 8.06 -19.84 7.90
C GLN A 363 8.23 -21.14 8.68
N TYR A 364 9.14 -21.98 8.22
CA TYR A 364 9.51 -23.19 8.94
C TYR A 364 10.75 -22.94 9.78
N ALA A 365 10.65 -23.24 11.07
CA ALA A 365 11.81 -23.38 11.93
C ALA A 365 12.50 -24.70 11.60
N VAL A 366 13.77 -24.61 11.19
CA VAL A 366 14.60 -25.74 10.81
C VAL A 366 15.50 -26.10 11.96
N LEU A 367 15.58 -27.37 12.31
CA LEU A 367 16.55 -27.83 13.29
C LEU A 367 17.86 -28.15 12.58
N LYS A 368 18.91 -27.44 12.97
CA LYS A 368 20.30 -27.71 12.60
C LYS A 368 20.94 -28.40 13.81
N GLY A 369 20.90 -29.73 13.83
CA GLY A 369 21.41 -30.55 14.94
C GLY A 369 20.30 -31.20 15.78
N ASN A 370 20.64 -31.54 17.04
CA ASN A 370 19.77 -32.33 17.92
C ASN A 370 18.86 -31.48 18.83
N THR A 371 19.06 -30.17 18.88
CA THR A 371 18.23 -29.25 19.66
C THR A 371 16.77 -29.33 19.23
N LEU A 372 15.86 -29.68 20.17
CA LEU A 372 14.44 -29.95 19.92
C LEU A 372 14.16 -31.10 18.93
N GLY A 373 15.12 -32.00 18.69
CA GLY A 373 15.02 -33.06 17.69
C GLY A 373 13.80 -33.98 17.85
N HIS A 374 13.37 -34.24 19.09
CA HIS A 374 12.18 -35.05 19.40
C HIS A 374 10.86 -34.39 18.98
N ARG A 375 10.84 -33.07 18.77
CA ARG A 375 9.66 -32.32 18.32
C ARG A 375 9.63 -32.10 16.81
N ALA A 376 10.72 -32.41 16.11
CA ALA A 376 10.81 -32.18 14.69
C ALA A 376 10.06 -33.24 13.89
N LYS A 377 9.35 -32.79 12.86
CA LYS A 377 8.84 -33.62 11.78
C LYS A 377 9.73 -33.49 10.55
N LYS A 378 9.84 -34.56 9.76
CA LYS A 378 10.52 -34.51 8.45
C LYS A 378 9.64 -33.73 7.47
N SER A 379 10.21 -32.75 6.80
CA SER A 379 9.56 -31.95 5.76
C SER A 379 10.40 -31.97 4.50
N LYS A 380 9.78 -31.67 3.35
CA LYS A 380 10.43 -31.77 2.03
C LYS A 380 10.48 -30.42 1.34
N TYR A 381 11.65 -30.07 0.81
CA TYR A 381 11.83 -28.93 -0.06
C TYR A 381 11.21 -29.19 -1.44
N LEU A 382 10.82 -28.10 -2.09
CA LEU A 382 10.72 -28.06 -3.54
C LEU A 382 12.10 -28.47 -4.13
N ASN A 383 12.13 -29.42 -5.06
CA ASN A 383 13.34 -30.05 -5.64
C ASN A 383 13.98 -31.18 -4.80
N GLY A 384 13.29 -31.73 -3.80
CA GLY A 384 13.59 -33.09 -3.32
C GLY A 384 14.41 -33.23 -2.03
N GLY A 385 15.02 -32.16 -1.52
CA GLY A 385 15.75 -32.22 -0.25
C GLY A 385 14.84 -32.39 0.97
N TYR A 386 15.28 -33.09 2.02
CA TYR A 386 14.54 -33.21 3.27
C TYR A 386 15.17 -32.39 4.40
N PHE A 387 14.36 -31.93 5.35
CA PHE A 387 14.83 -31.22 6.54
C PHE A 387 13.99 -31.57 7.77
N LYS A 388 14.56 -31.40 8.97
CA LYS A 388 13.85 -31.52 10.24
C LYS A 388 13.25 -30.17 10.63
N SER A 389 11.96 -30.19 10.94
CA SER A 389 11.13 -29.00 11.03
C SER A 389 10.27 -29.02 12.29
N LEU A 390 10.17 -27.90 12.99
CA LEU A 390 9.17 -27.73 14.05
C LEU A 390 7.78 -27.35 13.51
N GLY A 391 7.62 -27.34 12.18
CA GLY A 391 6.40 -26.94 11.51
C GLY A 391 6.39 -25.48 11.09
N LYS A 392 5.29 -25.10 10.43
CA LYS A 392 5.06 -23.75 9.94
C LYS A 392 4.59 -22.86 11.10
N MET A 393 5.30 -21.77 11.36
CA MET A 393 5.07 -20.87 12.49
C MET A 393 5.43 -19.43 12.11
N LYS A 394 5.05 -18.46 12.95
CA LYS A 394 5.33 -17.03 12.71
C LYS A 394 6.82 -16.74 12.82
N ARG A 395 7.34 -15.78 12.04
CA ARG A 395 8.76 -15.38 12.13
C ARG A 395 9.17 -14.99 13.55
N SER A 396 8.34 -14.26 14.28
CA SER A 396 8.53 -13.87 15.69
C SER A 396 8.76 -15.07 16.60
N GLU A 397 7.92 -16.10 16.51
CA GLU A 397 8.06 -17.35 17.26
C GLU A 397 9.41 -18.03 16.93
N ILE A 398 9.85 -17.97 15.67
CA ILE A 398 11.19 -18.47 15.30
C ILE A 398 12.31 -17.61 15.90
N TYR A 399 12.15 -16.28 15.99
CA TYR A 399 13.14 -15.42 16.67
C TYR A 399 13.26 -15.75 18.15
N GLU A 400 12.14 -15.98 18.84
CA GLU A 400 12.14 -16.41 20.25
C GLU A 400 12.86 -17.76 20.42
N LEU A 401 12.64 -18.70 19.50
CA LEU A 401 13.40 -19.95 19.47
C LEU A 401 14.90 -19.73 19.20
N GLN A 402 15.24 -18.82 18.28
CA GLN A 402 16.62 -18.48 17.97
C GLN A 402 17.34 -17.78 19.12
N ASP A 403 16.65 -16.94 19.89
CA ASP A 403 17.19 -16.26 21.07
C ASP A 403 17.36 -17.25 22.23
N LYS A 404 16.42 -18.19 22.41
CA LYS A 404 16.49 -19.20 23.48
C LYS A 404 17.47 -20.34 23.20
N PHE A 405 17.56 -20.80 21.95
CA PHE A 405 18.30 -22.01 21.57
C PHE A 405 19.50 -21.75 20.66
N GLY A 406 19.73 -20.50 20.24
CA GLY A 406 20.82 -20.10 19.35
C GLY A 406 20.44 -20.15 17.86
N ARG A 407 20.83 -19.09 17.12
CA ARG A 407 20.62 -18.95 15.67
C ARG A 407 21.32 -20.03 14.83
N GLN A 408 22.38 -20.62 15.37
CA GLN A 408 23.11 -21.74 14.77
C GLN A 408 22.30 -23.04 14.78
N ASN A 409 21.42 -23.22 15.78
CA ASN A 409 20.64 -24.45 15.98
C ASN A 409 19.25 -24.36 15.34
N ILE A 410 18.67 -23.15 15.27
CA ILE A 410 17.36 -22.91 14.66
C ILE A 410 17.54 -22.11 13.37
N GLY A 411 17.53 -22.82 12.25
CA GLY A 411 17.48 -22.27 10.91
C GLY A 411 16.07 -21.87 10.48
N VAL A 412 15.96 -21.33 9.27
CA VAL A 412 14.71 -20.78 8.76
C VAL A 412 14.57 -21.15 7.29
N ILE A 413 13.42 -21.71 6.93
CA ILE A 413 13.03 -21.91 5.53
C ILE A 413 11.73 -21.18 5.30
N SER A 414 11.66 -20.47 4.18
CA SER A 414 10.41 -19.89 3.71
C SER A 414 9.35 -20.97 3.53
N ASP A 415 8.12 -20.75 4.01
CA ASP A 415 6.99 -21.68 3.79
C ASP A 415 6.78 -22.01 2.30
N LYS A 416 7.13 -21.06 1.43
CA LYS A 416 7.17 -21.18 -0.04
C LYS A 416 8.38 -21.96 -0.59
N LYS A 417 9.10 -22.75 0.18
CA LYS A 417 10.11 -23.68 -0.36
C LYS A 417 9.76 -25.11 -0.03
N VAL A 418 8.59 -25.35 0.57
CA VAL A 418 8.21 -26.62 1.15
C VAL A 418 6.96 -27.11 0.44
N CYS A 419 7.05 -28.29 -0.17
CA CYS A 419 5.91 -28.98 -0.76
C CYS A 419 5.38 -29.98 0.25
N TYR A 420 4.06 -29.99 0.43
CA TYR A 420 3.36 -31.00 1.19
C TYR A 420 2.95 -32.14 0.27
#